data_AF-A0A0L8IEU9-F1
#
_entry.id   AF-A0A0L8IEU9-F1
#
_cell.length_a   1.000
_cell.length_b   1.000
_cell.length_c   1.000
_cell.angle_alpha   90.00
_cell.angle_beta   90.00
_cell.angle_gamma   90.00
#
_symmetry.space_group_name_H-M   'P 1'
#
loop_
_entity.id
_entity.type
_entity.pdbx_description
1 polymer ?
#
loop_
_entity_poly.entity_id
_entity_poly.type
_entity_poly.pdbx_seq_one_letter_code
_entity_poly.pdbx_strand_id
1 'polypeptide(L)'
;DACGSNPCHNNGICSKQGLSFVCSCKEGYTGVQCTEFDPCYSTPCMNSGSCSKTESGYQCSCLQGFSGHQCQSFDACYSNPCQNGGTCQTSGSNYRCICAAAYSGKICSD
;
A
#
# COMPACT_ATOMS: atom_id res chain seq x y z
N ASP A 1 -18.77 4.63 -37.93
CA ASP A 1 -17.53 3.96 -37.51
C ASP A 1 -17.44 4.05 -36.00
N ALA A 2 -17.41 2.93 -35.27
CA ALA A 2 -17.39 2.91 -33.80
C ALA A 2 -16.16 3.61 -33.18
N CYS A 3 -15.04 3.71 -33.89
CA CYS A 3 -13.87 4.49 -33.45
C CYS A 3 -13.84 5.92 -34.00
N GLY A 4 -14.77 6.30 -34.89
CA GLY A 4 -14.77 7.61 -35.55
C GLY A 4 -15.00 8.79 -34.60
N SER A 5 -15.59 8.55 -33.43
CA SER A 5 -15.81 9.56 -32.39
C SER A 5 -14.68 9.63 -31.36
N ASN A 6 -13.57 8.90 -31.55
CA ASN A 6 -12.47 8.78 -30.58
C ASN A 6 -12.97 8.46 -29.15
N PRO A 7 -13.68 7.35 -28.94
CA PRO A 7 -14.31 7.05 -27.65
C PRO A 7 -13.32 6.68 -26.52
N CYS A 8 -12.04 6.47 -26.84
CA CYS A 8 -11.01 6.11 -25.88
C CYS A 8 -10.25 7.35 -25.41
N HIS A 9 -10.35 7.66 -24.12
CA HIS A 9 -9.68 8.81 -23.49
C HIS A 9 -8.27 8.45 -23.01
N ASN A 10 -7.56 9.45 -22.48
CA ASN A 10 -6.24 9.27 -21.85
C ASN A 10 -5.24 8.49 -22.73
N ASN A 11 -5.22 8.82 -24.03
CA ASN A 11 -4.37 8.19 -25.04
C ASN A 11 -4.60 6.66 -25.19
N GLY A 12 -5.79 6.17 -24.84
CA GLY A 12 -6.21 4.80 -25.12
C GLY A 12 -6.33 4.52 -26.62
N ILE A 13 -6.05 3.28 -27.01
CA ILE A 13 -6.09 2.86 -28.42
C ILE A 13 -7.46 2.27 -28.72
N CYS A 14 -8.18 2.84 -29.68
CA CYS A 14 -9.48 2.33 -30.12
C CYS A 14 -9.32 1.23 -31.16
N SER A 15 -9.98 0.10 -30.94
CA SER A 15 -10.11 -0.99 -31.90
C SER A 15 -11.59 -1.28 -32.17
N LYS A 16 -11.98 -1.38 -33.45
CA LYS A 16 -13.36 -1.77 -33.80
C LYS A 16 -13.60 -3.23 -33.49
N GLN A 17 -14.76 -3.56 -32.95
CA GLN A 17 -15.22 -4.93 -32.72
C GLN A 17 -16.65 -5.06 -33.25
N GLY A 18 -16.79 -5.42 -34.54
CA GLY A 18 -18.08 -5.44 -35.22
C GLY A 18 -18.72 -4.05 -35.30
N LEU A 19 -19.90 -3.90 -34.71
CA LEU A 19 -20.60 -2.61 -34.57
C LEU A 19 -20.19 -1.82 -33.32
N SER A 20 -19.38 -2.42 -32.44
CA SER A 20 -18.89 -1.81 -31.20
C SER A 20 -17.41 -1.41 -31.30
N PHE A 21 -16.86 -0.89 -30.21
CA PHE A 21 -15.45 -0.61 -30.02
C PHE A 21 -14.93 -1.25 -28.73
N VAL A 22 -13.62 -1.43 -28.67
CA VAL A 22 -12.87 -1.76 -27.46
C VAL A 22 -11.73 -0.76 -27.32
N CYS A 23 -11.53 -0.26 -26.10
CA CYS A 23 -10.40 0.61 -25.77
C CYS A 23 -9.32 -0.18 -25.06
N SER A 24 -8.10 -0.15 -25.60
CA SER A 24 -6.90 -0.58 -24.88
C SER A 24 -6.34 0.62 -24.13
N CYS A 25 -6.53 0.64 -22.81
CA CYS A 25 -6.14 1.76 -21.97
C CYS A 25 -4.63 1.82 -21.76
N LYS A 26 -4.13 3.06 -21.61
CA LYS A 26 -2.78 3.30 -21.10
C LYS A 26 -2.66 2.85 -19.65
N GLU A 27 -1.44 2.54 -19.27
CA GLU A 27 -1.03 2.27 -17.89
C GLU A 27 -1.64 3.27 -16.89
N GLY A 28 -2.20 2.75 -15.80
CA GLY A 28 -2.90 3.54 -14.78
C GLY A 28 -4.34 3.95 -15.10
N TYR A 29 -4.85 3.67 -16.30
CA TYR A 29 -6.23 3.93 -16.68
C TYR A 29 -7.02 2.65 -16.95
N THR A 30 -8.31 2.69 -16.65
CA THR A 30 -9.23 1.56 -16.70
C THR A 30 -10.63 2.02 -17.18
N GLY A 31 -11.57 1.07 -17.27
CA GLY A 31 -12.93 1.33 -17.71
C GLY A 31 -13.07 1.28 -19.24
N VAL A 32 -14.32 1.25 -19.71
CA VAL A 32 -14.68 1.03 -21.12
C VAL A 32 -14.08 2.10 -22.05
N GLN A 33 -13.96 3.33 -21.53
CA GLN A 33 -13.48 4.48 -22.29
C GLN A 33 -12.14 5.02 -21.76
N CYS A 34 -11.45 4.29 -20.89
CA CYS A 34 -10.19 4.69 -20.27
C CYS A 34 -10.25 6.01 -19.47
N THR A 35 -11.40 6.36 -18.93
CA THR A 35 -11.62 7.59 -18.14
C THR A 35 -11.33 7.40 -16.66
N GLU A 36 -11.31 6.15 -16.17
CA GLU A 36 -11.12 5.85 -14.77
C GLU A 36 -9.64 5.66 -14.45
N PHE A 37 -9.12 6.36 -13.45
CA PHE A 37 -7.78 6.11 -12.94
C PHE A 37 -7.79 4.92 -11.96
N ASP A 38 -6.76 4.07 -12.04
CA ASP A 38 -6.47 3.06 -11.02
C ASP A 38 -5.40 3.60 -10.05
N PRO A 39 -5.80 4.02 -8.84
CA PRO A 39 -4.88 4.56 -7.86
C PRO A 39 -3.93 3.51 -7.25
N CYS A 40 -4.17 2.22 -7.48
CA CYS A 40 -3.27 1.15 -7.07
C CYS A 40 -2.20 0.82 -8.12
N TYR A 41 -2.29 1.38 -9.33
CA TYR A 41 -1.38 1.10 -10.44
C TYR A 41 0.10 1.35 -10.09
N SER A 42 0.38 2.43 -9.35
CA SER A 42 1.73 2.79 -8.93
C SER A 42 2.26 1.98 -7.74
N THR A 43 1.52 0.95 -7.29
CA THR A 43 1.87 0.13 -6.11
C THR A 43 2.18 0.99 -4.88
N PRO A 44 1.24 1.84 -4.42
CA PRO A 44 1.53 2.84 -3.39
C PRO A 44 1.76 2.25 -1.99
N CYS A 45 1.38 0.99 -1.76
CA CYS A 45 1.53 0.33 -0.45
C CYS A 45 2.92 -0.29 -0.31
N MET A 46 3.69 0.18 0.66
CA MET A 46 5.01 -0.35 1.00
C MET A 46 4.91 -1.63 1.83
N ASN A 47 6.06 -2.27 2.07
CA ASN A 47 6.21 -3.40 2.98
C ASN A 47 5.22 -4.55 2.73
N SER A 48 4.95 -4.84 1.44
CA SER A 48 4.02 -5.87 0.98
C SER A 48 2.56 -5.65 1.45
N GLY A 49 2.18 -4.41 1.73
CA GLY A 49 0.78 -4.05 1.98
C GLY A 49 -0.09 -4.25 0.73
N SER A 50 -1.34 -4.67 0.93
CA SER A 50 -2.30 -4.86 -0.17
C SER A 50 -3.04 -3.55 -0.46
N CYS A 51 -3.09 -3.16 -1.75
CA CYS A 51 -3.79 -1.95 -2.19
C CYS A 51 -5.21 -2.28 -2.64
N SER A 52 -6.18 -1.44 -2.23
CA SER A 52 -7.56 -1.48 -2.73
C SER A 52 -8.02 -0.08 -3.13
N LYS A 53 -8.67 0.04 -4.30
CA LYS A 53 -9.33 1.27 -4.74
C LYS A 53 -10.52 1.59 -3.83
N THR A 54 -10.69 2.87 -3.52
CA THR A 54 -11.80 3.44 -2.75
C THR A 54 -12.42 4.62 -3.52
N GLU A 55 -13.55 5.15 -3.06
CA GLU A 55 -14.18 6.33 -3.68
C GLU A 55 -13.28 7.57 -3.64
N SER A 56 -12.40 7.66 -2.64
CA SER A 56 -11.49 8.79 -2.42
C SER A 56 -10.07 8.54 -2.96
N GLY A 57 -9.81 7.40 -3.61
CA GLY A 57 -8.48 7.04 -4.11
C GLY A 57 -8.15 5.59 -3.78
N TYR A 58 -7.22 5.37 -2.85
CA TYR A 58 -6.80 4.03 -2.43
C TYR A 58 -6.69 3.91 -0.92
N GLN A 59 -6.69 2.67 -0.46
CA GLN A 59 -6.38 2.30 0.91
C GLN A 59 -5.41 1.13 0.92
N CYS A 60 -4.42 1.20 1.80
CA CYS A 60 -3.49 0.11 2.05
C CYS A 60 -3.91 -0.72 3.26
N SER A 61 -3.96 -2.04 3.08
CA SER A 61 -4.06 -3.00 4.17
C SER A 61 -2.65 -3.48 4.50
N CYS A 62 -2.15 -3.08 5.68
CA CYS A 62 -0.78 -3.34 6.09
C CYS A 62 -0.62 -4.73 6.71
N LEU A 63 0.55 -5.35 6.50
CA LEU A 63 0.95 -6.54 7.24
C LEU A 63 1.19 -6.20 8.72
N GLN A 64 1.18 -7.24 9.55
CA GLN A 64 1.37 -7.10 10.99
C GLN A 64 2.72 -6.45 11.32
N GLY A 65 2.72 -5.52 12.27
CA GLY A 65 3.89 -4.71 12.61
C GLY A 65 4.13 -3.52 11.68
N PHE A 66 3.32 -3.32 10.62
CA PHE A 66 3.38 -2.13 9.77
C PHE A 66 2.13 -1.26 9.91
N SER A 67 2.29 0.05 9.71
CA SER A 67 1.21 1.03 9.80
C SER A 67 1.48 2.27 8.94
N GLY A 68 0.53 3.20 8.93
CA GLY A 68 0.55 4.40 8.09
C GLY A 68 -0.22 4.22 6.78
N HIS A 69 -0.51 5.34 6.10
CA HIS A 69 -1.33 5.34 4.88
C HIS A 69 -0.75 4.47 3.75
N GLN A 70 0.57 4.38 3.66
CA GLN A 70 1.31 3.55 2.69
C GLN A 70 2.00 2.36 3.37
N CYS A 71 1.64 2.00 4.60
CA CYS A 71 2.32 0.95 5.38
C CYS A 71 3.82 1.21 5.60
N GLN A 72 4.24 2.48 5.57
CA GLN A 72 5.65 2.88 5.63
C GLN A 72 6.24 2.84 7.05
N SER A 73 5.41 2.86 8.08
CA SER A 73 5.83 2.87 9.48
C SER A 73 5.94 1.44 10.01
N PHE A 74 7.02 1.13 10.70
CA PHE A 74 7.26 -0.18 11.32
C PHE A 74 7.23 -0.07 12.84
N ASP A 75 6.47 -0.93 13.50
CA ASP A 75 6.46 -1.09 14.94
C ASP A 75 7.53 -2.10 15.36
N ALA A 76 8.70 -1.58 15.75
CA ALA A 76 9.81 -2.41 16.17
C ALA A 76 9.55 -3.17 17.48
N CYS A 77 8.51 -2.80 18.23
CA CYS A 77 8.05 -3.51 19.43
C CYS A 77 7.07 -4.64 19.13
N TYR A 78 6.62 -4.80 17.89
CA TYR A 78 5.60 -5.78 17.50
C TYR A 78 5.96 -7.21 17.90
N SER A 79 7.24 -7.59 17.83
CA SER A 79 7.73 -8.93 18.21
C SER A 79 7.93 -9.12 19.72
N ASN A 80 7.58 -8.13 20.55
CA ASN A 80 7.83 -8.09 21.99
C ASN A 80 9.28 -8.45 22.36
N PRO A 81 10.27 -7.67 21.87
CA PRO A 81 11.68 -8.02 22.04
C PRO A 81 12.20 -7.89 23.48
N CYS A 82 11.50 -7.17 24.36
CA CYS A 82 11.94 -6.93 25.73
C CYS A 82 11.54 -8.08 26.66
N GLN A 83 12.52 -8.65 27.35
CA GLN A 83 12.35 -9.76 28.29
C GLN A 83 12.09 -9.26 29.71
N ASN A 84 11.79 -10.20 30.61
CA ASN A 84 11.74 -9.98 32.06
C ASN A 84 10.83 -8.80 32.51
N GLY A 85 9.72 -8.61 31.80
CA GLY A 85 8.75 -7.55 32.08
C GLY A 85 9.22 -6.14 31.65
N GLY A 86 10.24 -6.04 30.80
CA GLY A 86 10.70 -4.77 30.25
C GLY A 86 9.67 -4.12 29.32
N THR A 87 9.53 -2.80 29.41
CA THR A 87 8.62 -2.03 28.55
C THR A 87 9.32 -1.71 27.23
N CYS A 88 8.70 -2.10 26.12
CA CYS A 88 9.20 -1.76 24.79
C CYS A 88 8.69 -0.38 24.32
N GLN A 89 9.58 0.43 23.78
CA GLN A 89 9.24 1.65 23.05
C GLN A 89 9.82 1.64 21.64
N THR A 90 8.97 1.82 20.64
CA THR A 90 9.40 2.02 19.25
C THR A 90 10.01 3.41 19.09
N SER A 91 11.18 3.44 18.46
CA SER A 91 11.99 4.63 18.20
C SER A 91 12.45 4.61 16.73
N GLY A 92 11.65 5.24 15.86
CA GLY A 92 11.81 5.14 14.42
C GLY A 92 11.67 3.70 13.93
N SER A 93 12.65 3.19 13.19
CA SER A 93 12.71 1.79 12.75
C SER A 93 13.36 0.83 13.76
N ASN A 94 13.67 1.30 14.97
CA ASN A 94 14.28 0.51 16.05
C ASN A 94 13.39 0.49 17.29
N TYR A 95 13.76 -0.31 18.29
CA TYR A 95 13.13 -0.32 19.60
C TYR A 95 14.14 -0.03 20.72
N ARG A 96 13.62 0.40 21.87
CA ARG A 96 14.35 0.49 23.14
C ARG A 96 13.56 -0.27 24.19
N CYS A 97 14.26 -1.08 24.98
CA CYS A 97 13.69 -1.69 26.17
C CYS A 97 14.00 -0.85 27.41
N ILE A 98 12.99 -0.64 28.25
CA ILE A 98 13.12 -0.06 29.58
C ILE A 98 13.00 -1.20 30.57
N CYS A 99 14.13 -1.57 31.19
CA CYS A 99 14.21 -2.73 32.07
C CYS A 99 13.65 -2.43 33.46
N ALA A 100 13.07 -3.45 34.09
CA ALA A 100 12.71 -3.39 35.50
C ALA A 100 13.98 -3.36 36.38
N ALA A 101 13.83 -2.94 37.65
CA ALA A 101 14.94 -2.58 38.53
C ALA A 101 16.02 -3.67 38.79
N ALA A 102 15.74 -4.93 38.46
CA ALA A 102 16.66 -6.06 38.63
C ALA A 102 17.30 -6.57 37.31
N TYR A 103 16.97 -5.95 36.16
CA TYR A 103 17.42 -6.42 34.85
C TYR A 103 18.13 -5.33 34.06
N SER A 104 19.00 -5.75 33.14
CA SER A 104 19.82 -4.88 32.31
C SER A 104 20.06 -5.50 30.92
N GLY A 105 20.85 -4.81 30.10
CA GLY A 105 21.12 -5.22 28.72
C GLY A 105 20.10 -4.69 27.70
N LYS A 106 20.38 -4.89 26.42
CA LYS A 106 19.59 -4.32 25.29
C LYS A 106 18.13 -4.77 25.29
N ILE A 107 17.90 -6.01 25.71
CA ILE A 107 16.58 -6.67 25.73
C ILE A 107 16.14 -7.04 27.15
N CYS A 108 16.80 -6.50 28.19
CA CYS A 108 16.50 -6.80 29.60
C CYS A 108 16.70 -8.27 29.99
N SER A 109 17.68 -8.95 29.40
CA SER A 109 17.98 -10.37 29.63
C SER A 109 18.96 -10.63 30.78
N ASP A 110 19.74 -9.62 31.18
CA ASP A 110 20.85 -9.74 32.13
C ASP A 110 20.45 -9.31 33.55
#